data_AF-A0A7J4RLD9-F1
#
_entry.id   AF-A0A7J4RLD9-F1
#
_cell.length_a   1.000
_cell.length_b   1.000
_cell.length_c   1.000
_cell.angle_alpha   90.00
_cell.angle_beta   90.00
_cell.angle_gamma   90.00
#
_symmetry.space_group_name_H-M   'P 1'
#
loop_
_entity.id
_entity.type
_entity.pdbx_description
1 polymer ?
#
loop_
_entity_poly.entity_id
_entity_poly.type
_entity_poly.pdbx_seq_one_letter_code
_entity_poly.pdbx_strand_id
1 'polypeptide(L)'
;LWWESRGGRIRLPEHVSDEKYRDSSKHGEPGITFGRQIGAYPILVGVPYAIPLETGSNILVTGHGMRSISGIECDLDINFATKSQLQALPGIGDKASWKIISNRARRANKNRGSFVSVEEAFSEAGVTMPPLASEVFVTMQ
;
A
#
# COMPACT_ATOMS: atom_id res chain seq x y z
N LEU A 1 -8.92 -3.09 -9.74
CA LEU A 1 -7.98 -2.34 -10.59
C LEU A 1 -6.89 -3.28 -11.09
N TRP A 2 -6.43 -3.18 -12.34
CA TRP A 2 -5.36 -4.02 -12.90
C TRP A 2 -4.06 -3.22 -13.02
N TRP A 3 -2.96 -3.73 -12.46
CA TRP A 3 -1.66 -3.05 -12.45
C TRP A 3 -0.83 -3.38 -13.69
N GLU A 4 -0.38 -2.35 -14.42
CA GLU A 4 0.19 -2.52 -15.77
C GLU A 4 1.57 -1.87 -15.97
N SER A 5 1.97 -0.92 -15.11
CA SER A 5 3.28 -0.28 -15.25
C SER A 5 3.89 0.16 -13.93
N ARG A 6 5.23 0.16 -13.85
CA ARG A 6 6.00 0.65 -12.70
C ARG A 6 6.90 1.81 -13.11
N GLY A 7 7.10 2.78 -12.23
CA GLY A 7 7.96 3.97 -12.44
C GLY A 7 7.37 5.03 -13.37
N GLY A 8 6.66 4.63 -14.42
CA GLY A 8 6.05 5.53 -15.41
C GLY A 8 4.60 5.20 -15.72
N ARG A 9 3.90 6.15 -16.35
CA ARG A 9 2.46 6.07 -16.72
C ARG A 9 2.16 5.20 -17.95
N ILE A 10 3.20 4.60 -18.55
CA ILE A 10 3.13 3.84 -19.80
C ILE A 10 3.66 2.43 -19.53
N ARG A 11 2.96 1.42 -20.03
CA ARG A 11 3.43 0.03 -20.01
C ARG A 11 4.58 -0.14 -21.00
N LEU A 12 5.74 -0.55 -20.51
CA LEU A 12 6.92 -0.87 -21.31
C LEU A 12 6.98 -2.38 -21.60
N PRO A 13 7.67 -2.82 -22.67
CA PRO A 13 7.85 -4.25 -22.95
C PRO A 13 8.48 -5.03 -21.80
N GLU A 14 9.42 -4.41 -21.07
CA GLU A 14 10.09 -5.01 -19.92
C GLU A 14 9.14 -5.34 -18.76
N HIS A 15 8.02 -4.62 -18.61
CA HIS A 15 7.01 -4.95 -17.60
C HIS A 15 6.36 -6.32 -17.84
N VAL A 16 6.40 -6.81 -19.08
CA VAL A 16 5.86 -8.12 -19.46
C VAL A 16 6.97 -9.18 -19.44
N SER A 17 8.13 -8.86 -20.04
CA SER A 17 9.20 -9.84 -20.22
C SER A 17 9.99 -10.11 -18.94
N ASP A 18 10.18 -9.11 -18.07
CA ASP A 18 11.01 -9.23 -16.88
C ASP A 18 10.16 -9.63 -15.66
N GLU A 19 10.48 -10.78 -15.06
CA GLU A 19 9.73 -11.35 -13.94
C GLU A 19 9.81 -10.49 -12.68
N LYS A 20 10.84 -9.66 -12.54
CA LYS A 20 11.04 -8.78 -11.38
C LYS A 20 9.85 -7.86 -11.09
N TYR A 21 9.04 -7.54 -12.11
CA TYR A 21 7.87 -6.67 -11.98
C TYR A 21 6.62 -7.41 -11.47
N ARG A 22 6.58 -8.74 -11.60
CA ARG A 22 5.49 -9.62 -11.16
C ARG A 22 5.81 -10.34 -9.84
N ASP A 23 7.03 -10.18 -9.35
CA ASP A 23 7.51 -10.73 -8.09
C ASP A 23 6.74 -10.16 -6.89
N SER A 24 6.04 -11.05 -6.16
CA SER A 24 5.23 -10.70 -5.00
C SER A 24 6.06 -10.30 -3.78
N SER A 25 7.33 -10.71 -3.69
CA SER A 25 8.22 -10.36 -2.58
C SER A 25 8.56 -8.87 -2.54
N LYS A 26 8.38 -8.16 -3.66
CA LYS A 26 8.65 -6.72 -3.80
C LYS A 26 7.43 -5.84 -3.53
N HIS A 27 6.32 -6.44 -3.09
CA HIS A 27 5.11 -5.68 -2.78
C HIS A 27 5.38 -4.69 -1.64
N GLY A 28 5.06 -3.43 -1.89
CA GLY A 28 5.26 -2.34 -0.96
C GLY A 28 6.67 -1.72 -0.97
N GLU A 29 7.58 -2.14 -1.84
CA GLU A 29 8.86 -1.45 -2.02
C GLU A 29 8.67 0.02 -2.46
N PRO A 30 9.62 0.92 -2.15
CA PRO A 30 9.56 2.30 -2.62
C PRO A 30 9.48 2.39 -4.14
N GLY A 31 8.56 3.20 -4.65
CA GLY A 31 8.35 3.37 -6.08
C GLY A 31 6.98 3.94 -6.38
N ILE A 32 6.54 3.79 -7.63
CA ILE A 32 5.18 4.11 -8.05
C ILE A 32 4.69 3.04 -9.01
N THR A 33 3.46 2.58 -8.80
CA THR A 33 2.81 1.62 -9.68
C THR A 33 1.54 2.25 -10.25
N PHE A 34 1.30 2.01 -11.53
CA PHE A 34 0.11 2.48 -12.21
C PHE A 34 -0.74 1.33 -12.72
N GLY A 35 -2.04 1.56 -12.67
CA GLY A 35 -3.05 0.61 -13.09
C GLY A 35 -4.25 1.29 -13.69
N ARG A 36 -5.13 0.45 -14.26
CA ARG A 36 -6.37 0.86 -14.92
C ARG A 36 -7.50 -0.08 -14.54
N GLN A 37 -8.73 0.44 -14.60
CA GLN A 37 -9.91 -0.43 -14.55
C GLN A 37 -9.99 -1.26 -15.84
N ILE A 38 -10.62 -2.43 -15.79
CA ILE A 38 -11.00 -3.16 -17.00
C ILE A 38 -12.23 -2.48 -17.61
N GLY A 39 -12.14 -1.99 -18.85
CA GLY A 39 -13.27 -1.34 -19.53
C GLY A 39 -12.86 -0.40 -20.68
N ALA A 40 -13.84 0.28 -21.28
CA ALA A 40 -13.64 1.11 -22.46
C ALA A 40 -12.97 2.48 -22.20
N TYR A 41 -13.15 3.05 -21.00
CA TYR A 41 -12.60 4.37 -20.63
C TYR A 41 -11.93 4.36 -19.26
N PRO A 42 -10.88 3.54 -19.06
CA PRO A 42 -10.30 3.39 -17.75
C PRO A 42 -9.40 4.58 -17.39
N ILE A 43 -9.66 5.14 -16.22
CA ILE A 43 -8.83 6.20 -15.63
C ILE A 43 -7.50 5.60 -15.17
N LEU A 44 -6.42 6.36 -15.36
CA LEU A 44 -5.12 5.97 -14.83
C LEU A 44 -5.09 6.20 -13.33
N VAL A 45 -4.64 5.18 -12.60
CA VAL A 45 -4.55 5.17 -11.14
C VAL A 45 -3.10 4.97 -10.75
N GLY A 46 -2.59 5.78 -9.82
CA GLY A 46 -1.23 5.66 -9.29
C GLY A 46 -1.22 5.40 -7.79
N VAL A 47 -0.32 4.53 -7.34
CA VAL A 47 -0.06 4.25 -5.92
C VAL A 47 1.44 4.41 -5.62
N PRO A 48 1.83 5.02 -4.49
CA PRO A 48 3.23 5.41 -4.23
C PRO A 48 4.07 4.27 -3.63
N TYR A 49 3.95 3.06 -4.19
CA TYR A 49 4.79 1.90 -3.88
C TYR A 49 4.70 0.85 -4.99
N ALA A 50 5.59 -0.13 -4.94
CA ALA A 50 5.63 -1.26 -5.85
C ALA A 50 4.46 -2.22 -5.60
N ILE A 51 3.66 -2.51 -6.62
CA ILE A 51 2.69 -3.60 -6.64
C ILE A 51 3.11 -4.59 -7.73
N PRO A 52 3.01 -5.90 -7.51
CA PRO A 52 3.24 -6.89 -8.56
C PRO A 52 2.33 -6.60 -9.76
N LEU A 53 2.91 -6.41 -10.94
CA LEU A 53 2.15 -6.18 -12.16
C LEU A 53 1.35 -7.43 -12.54
N GLU A 54 0.36 -7.25 -13.40
CA GLU A 54 -0.58 -8.32 -13.78
C GLU A 54 -1.36 -8.91 -12.59
N THR A 55 -1.61 -8.08 -11.58
CA THR A 55 -2.48 -8.41 -10.45
C THR A 55 -3.65 -7.45 -10.36
N GLY A 56 -4.71 -7.91 -9.68
CA GLY A 56 -5.90 -7.14 -9.41
C GLY A 56 -6.01 -6.76 -7.93
N SER A 57 -6.29 -5.49 -7.63
CA SER A 57 -6.66 -5.09 -6.26
C SER A 57 -7.72 -4.00 -6.20
N ASN A 58 -8.38 -3.92 -5.04
CA ASN A 58 -9.26 -2.81 -4.69
C ASN A 58 -8.43 -1.67 -4.13
N ILE A 59 -8.87 -0.43 -4.34
CA ILE A 59 -8.18 0.74 -3.81
C ILE A 59 -9.14 1.69 -3.12
N LEU A 60 -8.62 2.41 -2.14
CA LEU A 60 -9.18 3.65 -1.63
C LEU A 60 -8.58 4.82 -2.41
N VAL A 61 -9.43 5.71 -2.94
CA VAL A 61 -8.99 6.93 -3.61
C VAL A 61 -8.56 7.96 -2.57
N THR A 62 -7.32 8.44 -2.67
CA THR A 62 -6.74 9.41 -1.71
C THR A 62 -6.58 10.81 -2.31
N GLY A 63 -6.72 10.93 -3.63
CA GLY A 63 -6.68 12.21 -4.32
C GLY A 63 -6.83 12.07 -5.82
N HIS A 64 -6.74 13.18 -6.53
CA HIS A 64 -6.83 13.19 -7.99
C HIS A 64 -5.90 14.24 -8.60
N GLY A 65 -5.50 13.99 -9.84
CA GLY A 65 -4.89 14.95 -10.74
C GLY A 65 -5.83 15.32 -11.88
N MET A 66 -5.30 15.95 -12.92
CA MET A 66 -6.12 16.39 -14.07
C MET A 66 -6.72 15.24 -14.88
N ARG A 67 -6.01 14.11 -14.99
CA ARG A 67 -6.41 12.92 -15.77
C ARG A 67 -5.99 11.61 -15.11
N SER A 68 -5.94 11.59 -13.79
CA SER A 68 -5.60 10.40 -13.01
C SER A 68 -6.10 10.52 -11.58
N ILE A 69 -6.21 9.40 -10.92
CA ILE A 69 -6.46 9.33 -9.47
C ILE A 69 -5.26 8.74 -8.75
N SER A 70 -5.09 9.12 -7.50
CA SER A 70 -4.12 8.54 -6.58
C SER A 70 -4.87 7.69 -5.56
N GLY A 71 -4.24 6.62 -5.09
CA GLY A 71 -4.87 5.76 -4.08
C GLY A 71 -3.88 4.97 -3.26
N ILE A 72 -4.46 4.04 -2.52
CA ILE A 72 -3.79 3.02 -1.72
C ILE A 72 -4.63 1.74 -1.83
N GLU A 73 -3.99 0.58 -1.83
CA GLU A 73 -4.69 -0.71 -1.83
C GLU A 73 -5.49 -0.90 -0.54
N CYS A 74 -6.66 -1.50 -0.67
CA CYS A 74 -7.43 -2.00 0.47
C CYS A 74 -6.88 -3.36 0.92
N ASP A 75 -7.33 -3.80 2.09
CA ASP A 75 -7.00 -5.12 2.68
C ASP A 75 -5.50 -5.33 2.93
N LEU A 76 -4.77 -4.24 3.22
CA LEU A 76 -3.35 -4.31 3.59
C LEU A 76 -3.21 -4.73 5.05
N ASP A 77 -2.54 -5.84 5.32
CA ASP A 77 -2.30 -6.25 6.72
C ASP A 77 -1.33 -5.28 7.40
N ILE A 78 -1.79 -4.58 8.45
CA ILE A 78 -0.98 -3.61 9.18
C ILE A 78 0.26 -4.23 9.85
N ASN A 79 0.25 -5.54 10.10
CA ASN A 79 1.40 -6.26 10.65
C ASN A 79 2.51 -6.49 9.62
N PHE A 80 2.19 -6.47 8.32
CA PHE A 80 3.15 -6.70 7.24
C PHE A 80 3.35 -5.47 6.35
N ALA A 81 2.44 -4.49 6.40
CA ALA A 81 2.47 -3.29 5.58
C ALA A 81 3.84 -2.59 5.65
N THR A 82 4.42 -2.31 4.48
CA THR A 82 5.70 -1.62 4.39
C THR A 82 5.54 -0.15 4.78
N LYS A 83 6.67 0.53 4.97
CA LYS A 83 6.69 1.97 5.23
C LYS A 83 5.95 2.75 4.13
N SER A 84 6.20 2.43 2.86
CA SER A 84 5.58 3.13 1.73
C SER A 84 4.09 2.86 1.63
N GLN A 85 3.63 1.65 1.95
CA GLN A 85 2.20 1.33 2.06
C GLN A 85 1.53 2.12 3.20
N LEU A 86 2.13 2.17 4.39
CA LEU A 86 1.61 2.97 5.50
C LEU A 86 1.51 4.46 5.13
N GLN A 87 2.55 5.01 4.50
CA GLN A 87 2.61 6.42 4.11
C GLN A 87 1.65 6.81 2.97
N ALA A 88 1.16 5.83 2.20
CA ALA A 88 0.23 6.10 1.12
C ALA A 88 -1.16 6.54 1.61
N LEU A 89 -1.50 6.27 2.88
CA LEU A 89 -2.72 6.78 3.51
C LEU A 89 -2.49 8.21 4.03
N PRO A 90 -3.28 9.20 3.57
CA PRO A 90 -3.23 10.55 4.11
C PRO A 90 -3.39 10.58 5.63
N GLY A 91 -2.51 11.32 6.31
CA GLY A 91 -2.44 11.38 7.77
C GLY A 91 -1.33 10.52 8.38
N ILE A 92 -0.72 9.59 7.64
CA ILE A 92 0.43 8.79 8.10
C ILE A 92 1.71 9.32 7.47
N GLY A 93 2.42 10.18 8.21
CA GLY A 93 3.75 10.66 7.81
C GLY A 93 4.89 9.68 8.12
N ASP A 94 6.12 10.09 7.80
CA ASP A 94 7.35 9.36 8.09
C ASP A 94 7.48 8.93 9.56
N LYS A 95 7.36 9.87 10.49
CA LYS A 95 7.44 9.59 11.93
C LYS A 95 6.37 8.60 12.40
N ALA A 96 5.15 8.74 11.87
CA ALA A 96 4.02 7.87 12.22
C ALA A 96 4.24 6.44 11.72
N SER A 97 4.60 6.30 10.44
CA SER A 97 4.90 5.00 9.84
C SER A 97 6.01 4.27 10.62
N TRP A 98 7.13 4.95 10.90
CA TRP A 98 8.24 4.37 11.67
C TRP A 98 7.86 3.94 13.09
N LYS A 99 6.99 4.69 13.78
CA LYS A 99 6.50 4.30 15.11
C LYS A 99 5.72 2.99 15.04
N ILE A 100 4.88 2.80 14.04
CA ILE A 100 4.14 1.54 13.83
C ILE A 100 5.13 0.41 13.56
N ILE A 101 6.07 0.58 12.62
CA ILE A 101 7.09 -0.44 12.30
C ILE A 101 7.93 -0.81 13.53
N SER A 102 8.38 0.19 14.28
CA SER A 102 9.21 -0.01 15.48
C SER A 102 8.44 -0.76 16.57
N ASN A 103 7.14 -0.50 16.72
CA ASN A 103 6.31 -1.22 17.68
C ASN A 103 6.09 -2.69 17.27
N ARG A 104 5.94 -2.98 15.96
CA ARG A 104 5.91 -4.38 15.46
C ARG A 104 7.18 -5.13 15.86
N ALA A 105 8.35 -4.55 15.57
CA ALA A 105 9.63 -5.16 15.92
C ALA A 105 9.79 -5.34 17.44
N ARG A 106 9.32 -4.36 18.24
CA ARG A 106 9.35 -4.43 19.70
C ARG A 106 8.44 -5.54 20.24
N ARG A 107 7.25 -5.74 19.66
CA ARG A 107 6.33 -6.82 20.04
C ARG A 107 6.94 -8.18 19.73
N ALA A 108 7.50 -8.35 18.53
CA ALA A 108 8.18 -9.57 18.11
C ALA A 108 9.31 -9.94 19.09
N ASN A 109 10.16 -8.97 19.44
CA ASN A 109 11.26 -9.20 20.40
C ASN A 109 10.76 -9.55 21.82
N LYS A 110 9.59 -9.04 22.21
CA LYS A 110 8.96 -9.34 23.51
C LYS A 110 8.05 -10.59 23.47
N ASN A 111 8.01 -11.34 22.38
CA ASN A 111 7.09 -12.47 22.17
C ASN A 111 5.62 -12.12 22.44
N ARG A 112 5.20 -10.88 22.13
CA ARG A 112 3.81 -10.41 22.31
C ARG A 112 2.89 -10.73 21.12
N GLY A 113 3.45 -11.26 20.04
CA GLY A 113 2.71 -11.52 18.80
C GLY A 113 2.40 -10.25 17.99
N SER A 114 1.53 -10.42 17.00
CA SER A 114 1.06 -9.35 16.09
C SER A 114 0.04 -8.42 16.76
N PHE A 115 -0.33 -7.34 16.10
CA PHE A 115 -1.51 -6.55 16.48
C PHE A 115 -2.78 -7.34 16.21
N VAL A 116 -3.72 -7.32 17.15
CA VAL A 116 -5.03 -7.96 17.06
C VAL A 116 -5.98 -7.08 16.25
N SER A 117 -5.88 -5.75 16.39
CA SER A 117 -6.70 -4.78 15.68
C SER A 117 -5.87 -3.64 15.09
N VAL A 118 -6.44 -2.94 14.11
CA VAL A 118 -5.83 -1.77 13.49
C VAL A 118 -5.73 -0.63 14.51
N GLU A 119 -6.76 -0.43 15.32
CA GLU A 119 -6.84 0.59 16.36
C GLU A 119 -5.74 0.40 17.41
N GLU A 120 -5.48 -0.85 17.80
CA GLU A 120 -4.40 -1.20 18.72
C GLU A 120 -3.03 -0.80 18.17
N ALA A 121 -2.78 -1.04 16.88
CA ALA A 121 -1.52 -0.67 16.23
C ALA A 121 -1.25 0.84 16.29
N PHE A 122 -2.26 1.67 16.04
CA PHE A 122 -2.15 3.12 16.14
C PHE A 122 -2.03 3.60 17.59
N SER A 123 -2.83 3.03 18.50
CA SER A 123 -2.85 3.39 19.91
C SER A 123 -1.50 3.10 20.60
N GLU A 124 -0.94 1.90 20.44
CA GLU A 124 0.35 1.55 21.03
C GLU A 124 1.50 2.32 20.39
N ALA A 125 1.40 2.63 19.09
CA ALA A 125 2.36 3.50 18.42
C ALA A 125 2.33 4.96 18.93
N GLY A 126 1.29 5.37 19.66
CA GLY A 126 1.07 6.76 20.06
C GLY A 126 0.94 7.65 18.84
N VAL A 127 0.17 7.20 17.85
CA VAL A 127 -0.12 7.89 16.59
C VAL A 127 -1.64 8.05 16.48
N THR A 128 -2.10 9.24 16.11
CA THR A 128 -3.53 9.46 15.82
C THR A 128 -3.93 8.66 14.59
N MET A 129 -4.93 7.78 14.73
CA MET A 129 -5.47 6.99 13.62
C MET A 129 -6.21 7.91 12.63
N PRO A 130 -5.84 7.89 11.33
CA PRO A 130 -6.62 8.57 10.29
C PRO A 130 -8.03 7.95 10.15
N PRO A 131 -9.05 8.75 9.77
CA PRO A 131 -10.45 8.28 9.74
C PRO A 131 -10.71 7.13 8.77
N LEU A 132 -9.94 7.02 7.68
CA LEU A 132 -10.09 5.97 6.67
C LEU A 132 -9.12 4.79 6.87
N ALA A 133 -8.41 4.74 8.00
CA ALA A 133 -7.41 3.69 8.22
C ALA A 133 -8.04 2.28 8.32
N SER A 134 -9.25 2.15 8.86
CA SER A 134 -9.98 0.88 8.96
C SER A 134 -10.47 0.34 7.61
N GLU A 135 -10.61 1.19 6.58
CA GLU A 135 -11.01 0.80 5.22
C GLU A 135 -9.82 0.31 4.38
N VAL A 136 -8.60 0.64 4.82
CA VAL A 136 -7.35 0.32 4.12
C VAL A 136 -6.68 -0.87 4.77
N PHE A 137 -6.54 -0.81 6.09
CA PHE A 137 -5.77 -1.78 6.85
C PHE A 137 -6.66 -2.82 7.49
N VAL A 138 -6.15 -4.04 7.54
CA VAL A 138 -6.77 -5.17 8.23
C VAL A 138 -5.76 -5.83 9.15
N THR A 139 -6.23 -6.71 10.02
CA THR A 139 -5.40 -7.68 10.73
C THR A 139 -5.88 -9.05 10.30
N MET A 140 -5.13 -9.72 9.42
CA MET A 140 -5.44 -11.11 9.09
C MET A 140 -4.86 -11.98 10.21
N GLN A 141 -5.70 -12.82 10.81
CA GLN A 141 -5.25 -13.80 11.82
C GLN A 141 -4.46 -14.94 11.17
#